data_AF-A0A847YVL2-F1
#
_entry.id   AF-A0A847YVL2-F1
#
_cell.length_a   1.000
_cell.length_b   1.000
_cell.length_c   1.000
_cell.angle_alpha   90.00
_cell.angle_beta   90.00
_cell.angle_gamma   90.00
#
_symmetry.space_group_name_H-M   'P 1'
#
loop_
_entity.id
_entity.type
_entity.pdbx_description
1 polymer ?
#
loop_
_entity_poly.entity_id
_entity_poly.type
_entity_poly.pdbx_seq_one_letter_code
_entity_poly.pdbx_strand_id
1 'polypeptide(L)'
;MPSNSLPCPFCGAGNDAAAHTCIACGAPLDPSKATPTYLQAMGVPSSPEPPASPSVTTPQIPDPVLEPSAPVEPVKQQLKEGAAAVAAGLGLVGVGGLIMRTIAEALAILTAALVIGYNAGHVAINNWLPYLLLGLAGGIAVGIAVGSVIKRSVFALFSAPFGALIGVFAAISLRLNQRGTMWLPLLTIAGACLLAVIGGRSNRSGRFQVYQRLRPILGAIGGFLFALLGFAIGHVIY
;
A
#
# COMPACT_ATOMS: atom_id res chain seq x y z
N MET A 1 -21.72 19.15 -4.02
CA MET A 1 -22.41 17.84 -4.05
C MET A 1 -21.94 17.07 -2.83
N PRO A 2 -22.83 16.58 -1.95
CA PRO A 2 -22.42 15.73 -0.84
C PRO A 2 -21.76 14.49 -1.43
N SER A 3 -20.46 14.33 -1.20
CA SER A 3 -19.73 13.14 -1.59
C SER A 3 -20.29 11.99 -0.74
N ASN A 4 -21.09 11.12 -1.35
CA ASN A 4 -21.52 9.85 -0.77
C ASN A 4 -20.28 8.95 -0.62
N SER A 5 -19.45 9.26 0.36
CA SER A 5 -18.22 8.54 0.64
C SER A 5 -18.44 7.63 1.84
N LEU A 6 -18.34 6.32 1.62
CA LEU A 6 -18.38 5.32 2.68
C LEU A 6 -16.94 5.08 3.19
N PRO A 7 -16.65 5.35 4.48
CA PRO A 7 -15.37 4.99 5.05
C PRO A 7 -15.24 3.47 5.10
N CYS A 8 -14.11 2.94 4.63
CA CYS A 8 -13.82 1.52 4.73
C CYS A 8 -13.76 1.13 6.20
N PRO A 9 -14.55 0.16 6.67
CA PRO A 9 -14.51 -0.25 8.07
C PRO A 9 -13.17 -0.90 8.46
N PHE A 10 -12.37 -1.31 7.47
CA PHE A 10 -11.09 -1.98 7.67
C PHE A 10 -9.89 -1.02 7.75
N CYS A 11 -9.71 -0.14 6.76
CA CYS A 11 -8.56 0.79 6.73
C CYS A 11 -8.95 2.26 6.95
N GLY A 12 -10.24 2.56 7.05
CA GLY A 12 -10.76 3.93 7.18
C GLY A 12 -10.65 4.78 5.92
N ALA A 13 -10.22 4.25 4.77
CA ALA A 13 -10.17 5.03 3.54
C ALA A 13 -11.58 5.40 3.05
N GLY A 14 -11.78 6.63 2.58
CA GLY A 14 -13.03 7.03 1.93
C GLY A 14 -13.18 6.37 0.56
N ASN A 15 -14.31 5.70 0.33
CA ASN A 15 -14.64 5.05 -0.94
C ASN A 15 -15.96 5.60 -1.46
N ASP A 16 -16.17 5.53 -2.77
CA ASP A 16 -17.47 5.85 -3.35
C ASP A 16 -18.54 4.89 -2.81
N ALA A 17 -19.74 5.38 -2.49
CA ALA A 17 -20.80 4.55 -1.92
C ALA A 17 -21.24 3.39 -2.83
N ALA A 18 -20.96 3.47 -4.14
CA ALA A 18 -21.19 2.39 -5.09
C ALA A 18 -20.08 1.33 -5.12
N ALA A 19 -18.95 1.55 -4.44
CA ALA A 19 -17.84 0.61 -4.44
C ALA A 19 -18.14 -0.62 -3.55
N HIS A 20 -17.82 -1.82 -4.05
CA HIS A 20 -17.97 -3.07 -3.29
C HIS A 20 -16.71 -3.44 -2.49
N THR A 21 -15.55 -2.95 -2.92
CA THR A 21 -14.25 -3.19 -2.29
C THR A 21 -13.51 -1.87 -2.07
N CYS A 22 -12.73 -1.80 -1.00
CA CYS A 22 -11.99 -0.63 -0.64
C CYS A 22 -10.86 -0.38 -1.63
N ILE A 23 -10.79 0.84 -2.15
CA ILE A 23 -9.75 1.24 -3.09
C ILE A 23 -8.34 1.22 -2.49
N ALA A 24 -8.24 1.38 -1.17
CA ALA A 24 -6.97 1.51 -0.47
C ALA A 24 -6.39 0.18 0.01
N CYS A 25 -7.22 -0.70 0.57
CA CYS A 25 -6.78 -1.99 1.11
C CYS A 25 -7.37 -3.22 0.41
N GLY A 26 -8.28 -3.05 -0.55
CA GLY A 26 -8.95 -4.17 -1.25
C GLY A 26 -10.05 -4.86 -0.45
N ALA A 27 -10.24 -4.54 0.83
CA ALA A 27 -11.23 -5.16 1.70
C ALA A 27 -12.68 -4.91 1.23
N PRO A 28 -13.63 -5.84 1.39
CA PRO A 28 -15.04 -5.59 1.09
C PRO A 28 -15.57 -4.38 1.90
N LEU A 29 -16.41 -3.54 1.29
CA LEU A 29 -17.00 -2.37 1.96
C LEU A 29 -18.32 -2.69 2.66
N ASP A 30 -19.00 -3.74 2.21
CA ASP A 30 -20.18 -4.29 2.84
C ASP A 30 -19.77 -5.38 3.83
N PRO A 31 -19.86 -5.15 5.15
CA PRO A 31 -19.47 -6.14 6.15
C PRO A 31 -20.40 -7.36 6.18
N SER A 32 -21.61 -7.29 5.60
CA SER A 32 -22.49 -8.47 5.48
C SER A 32 -22.04 -9.43 4.36
N LYS A 33 -21.33 -8.89 3.36
CA LYS A 33 -20.62 -9.66 2.32
C LYS A 33 -19.20 -10.03 2.72
N ALA A 34 -18.72 -9.51 3.85
CA ALA A 34 -17.50 -10.00 4.44
C ALA A 34 -17.76 -11.38 5.04
N THR A 35 -16.92 -12.34 4.68
CA THR A 35 -16.99 -13.69 5.23
C THR A 35 -16.92 -13.61 6.77
N PRO A 36 -17.71 -14.39 7.54
CA PRO A 36 -17.74 -14.34 9.01
C PRO A 36 -16.35 -14.45 9.67
N THR A 37 -15.40 -15.12 9.00
CA THR A 37 -14.00 -15.24 9.40
C THR A 37 -13.24 -13.90 9.38
N TYR A 38 -13.59 -12.98 8.47
CA TYR A 38 -13.01 -11.64 8.36
C TYR A 38 -13.48 -10.71 9.50
N LEU A 39 -14.72 -10.89 9.97
CA LEU A 39 -15.28 -10.17 11.11
C LEU A 39 -14.60 -10.59 12.43
N GLN A 40 -14.31 -11.89 12.58
CA GLN A 40 -13.59 -12.42 13.75
C GLN A 40 -12.12 -11.97 13.81
N ALA A 41 -11.39 -11.97 12.68
CA ALA A 41 -10.00 -11.49 12.63
C ALA A 41 -9.83 -10.01 13.00
N MET A 42 -10.91 -9.24 12.90
CA MET A 42 -10.96 -7.80 13.16
C MET A 42 -11.53 -7.45 14.55
N GLY A 43 -11.82 -8.46 15.39
CA GLY A 43 -12.39 -8.26 16.72
C GLY A 43 -13.79 -7.64 16.72
N VAL A 44 -14.53 -7.76 15.60
CA VAL A 44 -15.93 -7.34 15.55
C VAL A 44 -16.75 -8.44 16.23
N PRO A 45 -17.48 -8.14 17.33
CA PRO A 45 -18.33 -9.15 17.96
C PRO A 45 -19.34 -9.63 16.92
N SER A 46 -19.41 -10.96 16.75
CA SER A 46 -20.41 -11.60 15.91
C SER A 46 -21.78 -11.11 16.35
N SER A 47 -22.50 -10.42 15.45
CA SER A 47 -23.88 -10.01 15.71
C SER A 47 -24.68 -11.28 16.05
N PRO A 48 -25.55 -11.26 17.08
CA PRO A 48 -26.37 -12.41 17.41
C PRO A 48 -27.25 -12.77 16.21
N GLU A 49 -27.22 -14.05 15.86
CA GLU A 49 -28.00 -14.67 14.80
C GLU A 49 -29.51 -14.41 15.04
N PRO A 50 -30.31 -14.09 14.00
CA PRO A 50 -31.75 -13.95 14.17
C PRO A 50 -32.33 -15.32 14.58
N PRO A 51 -33.22 -15.39 15.59
CA PRO A 51 -33.75 -16.67 16.04
C PRO A 51 -34.55 -17.34 14.94
N ALA A 52 -34.14 -18.56 14.58
CA ALA A 52 -34.90 -19.44 13.70
C ALA A 52 -36.29 -19.70 14.29
N SER A 53 -37.33 -19.36 13.53
CA SER A 53 -38.71 -19.77 13.82
C SER A 53 -38.82 -21.29 13.81
N PRO A 54 -39.44 -21.93 14.83
CA PRO A 54 -39.75 -23.34 14.79
C PRO A 54 -41.06 -23.56 14.02
N SER A 55 -41.00 -24.25 12.87
CA SER A 55 -42.19 -24.82 12.24
C SER A 55 -42.47 -26.23 12.79
N VAL A 56 -43.74 -26.41 13.15
CA VAL A 56 -44.34 -27.50 13.93
C VAL A 56 -44.84 -28.64 13.01
N THR A 57 -44.43 -29.87 13.35
CA THR A 57 -45.15 -31.18 13.41
C THR A 57 -45.99 -31.71 12.23
N THR A 58 -45.71 -32.95 11.76
CA THR A 58 -46.63 -34.14 11.76
C THR A 58 -45.91 -35.49 11.36
N PRO A 59 -46.42 -36.70 11.75
CA PRO A 59 -45.60 -37.91 12.03
C PRO A 59 -45.91 -39.24 11.25
N GLN A 60 -44.97 -40.21 11.42
CA GLN A 60 -45.02 -41.70 11.40
C GLN A 60 -45.17 -42.53 10.09
N ILE A 61 -44.28 -43.53 9.91
CA ILE A 61 -44.49 -45.02 9.82
C ILE A 61 -43.11 -45.76 9.73
N PRO A 62 -42.93 -47.02 10.22
CA PRO A 62 -41.62 -47.62 10.58
C PRO A 62 -41.10 -48.82 9.73
N ASP A 63 -39.84 -49.21 10.03
CA ASP A 63 -39.13 -50.51 9.84
C ASP A 63 -38.24 -50.74 8.57
N PRO A 64 -37.22 -51.64 8.60
CA PRO A 64 -35.95 -51.51 9.34
C PRO A 64 -34.69 -51.90 8.49
N VAL A 65 -33.50 -51.86 9.12
CA VAL A 65 -32.24 -52.57 8.75
C VAL A 65 -31.34 -51.90 7.67
N LEU A 66 -30.19 -51.34 8.09
CA LEU A 66 -28.84 -51.93 7.96
C LEU A 66 -27.81 -50.88 8.43
N GLU A 67 -27.08 -51.17 9.51
CA GLU A 67 -25.82 -50.50 9.83
C GLU A 67 -24.76 -50.89 8.77
N PRO A 68 -24.03 -49.91 8.23
CA PRO A 68 -22.58 -50.04 8.20
C PRO A 68 -21.97 -48.93 9.06
N SER A 69 -21.33 -49.35 10.14
CA SER A 69 -20.43 -48.57 10.96
C SER A 69 -19.25 -48.04 10.11
N ALA A 70 -19.40 -46.84 9.57
CA ALA A 70 -18.28 -46.04 9.09
C ALA A 70 -17.92 -45.02 10.18
N PRO A 71 -16.65 -44.92 10.62
CA PRO A 71 -16.24 -43.97 11.62
C PRO A 71 -16.38 -42.55 11.06
N VAL A 72 -17.39 -41.81 11.54
CA VAL A 72 -17.64 -40.41 11.21
C VAL A 72 -16.66 -39.53 11.99
N GLU A 73 -15.38 -39.59 11.67
CA GLU A 73 -14.41 -38.52 11.96
C GLU A 73 -13.34 -38.55 10.87
N PRO A 74 -13.36 -37.58 9.92
CA PRO A 74 -12.40 -36.48 10.06
C PRO A 74 -12.89 -35.14 9.47
N VAL A 75 -14.20 -34.93 9.27
CA VAL A 75 -14.70 -33.68 8.65
C VAL A 75 -14.42 -32.46 9.52
N LYS A 76 -14.52 -32.59 10.85
CA LYS A 76 -14.16 -31.51 11.79
C LYS A 76 -12.68 -31.16 11.75
N GLN A 77 -11.80 -32.12 11.47
CA GLN A 77 -10.36 -31.90 11.43
C GLN A 77 -9.93 -31.25 10.12
N GLN A 78 -10.50 -31.67 8.98
CA GLN A 78 -10.32 -30.97 7.70
C GLN A 78 -10.98 -29.58 7.68
N LEU A 79 -12.11 -29.36 8.36
CA LEU A 79 -12.66 -28.01 8.54
C LEU A 79 -11.79 -27.14 9.45
N LYS A 80 -11.13 -27.71 10.46
CA LYS A 80 -10.25 -26.97 11.37
C LYS A 80 -8.91 -26.63 10.70
N GLU A 81 -8.37 -27.54 9.91
CA GLU A 81 -7.16 -27.31 9.09
C GLU A 81 -7.46 -26.40 7.88
N GLY A 82 -8.61 -26.59 7.23
CA GLY A 82 -9.12 -25.71 6.18
C GLY A 82 -9.43 -24.31 6.70
N ALA A 83 -10.06 -24.17 7.86
CA ALA A 83 -10.28 -22.89 8.51
C ALA A 83 -8.99 -22.26 9.03
N ALA A 84 -8.00 -23.04 9.48
CA ALA A 84 -6.69 -22.51 9.86
C ALA A 84 -5.87 -22.06 8.64
N ALA A 85 -5.90 -22.81 7.53
CA ALA A 85 -5.25 -22.44 6.27
C ALA A 85 -5.94 -21.22 5.61
N VAL A 86 -7.27 -21.14 5.70
CA VAL A 86 -8.07 -19.98 5.23
C VAL A 86 -7.94 -18.80 6.19
N ALA A 87 -7.81 -18.99 7.51
CA ALA A 87 -7.51 -17.93 8.47
C ALA A 87 -6.09 -17.39 8.29
N ALA A 88 -5.12 -18.24 7.99
CA ALA A 88 -3.77 -17.82 7.58
C ALA A 88 -3.79 -17.09 6.23
N GLY A 89 -4.59 -17.58 5.26
CA GLY A 89 -4.76 -16.97 3.94
C GLY A 89 -5.55 -15.64 3.94
N LEU A 90 -6.52 -15.46 4.83
CA LEU A 90 -7.36 -14.26 4.93
C LEU A 90 -6.81 -13.21 5.90
N GLY A 91 -6.02 -13.61 6.91
CA GLY A 91 -5.15 -12.68 7.65
C GLY A 91 -4.15 -11.99 6.71
N LEU A 92 -3.73 -12.69 5.65
CA LEU A 92 -2.92 -12.16 4.55
C LEU A 92 -3.68 -11.23 3.59
N VAL A 93 -5.01 -11.26 3.47
CA VAL A 93 -5.72 -10.37 2.52
C VAL A 93 -5.87 -8.96 3.09
N GLY A 94 -6.09 -8.80 4.39
CA GLY A 94 -6.13 -7.48 5.05
C GLY A 94 -4.76 -6.92 5.41
N VAL A 95 -3.90 -7.74 6.04
CA VAL A 95 -2.55 -7.33 6.46
C VAL A 95 -1.57 -7.41 5.30
N GLY A 96 -1.66 -8.41 4.43
CA GLY A 96 -0.78 -8.53 3.26
C GLY A 96 -1.00 -7.43 2.23
N GLY A 97 -2.22 -6.88 2.12
CA GLY A 97 -2.46 -5.66 1.35
C GLY A 97 -1.66 -4.46 1.86
N LEU A 98 -1.56 -4.29 3.18
CA LEU A 98 -0.75 -3.25 3.82
C LEU A 98 0.76 -3.52 3.68
N ILE A 99 1.19 -4.78 3.81
CA ILE A 99 2.60 -5.18 3.65
C ILE A 99 3.06 -4.96 2.21
N MET A 100 2.34 -5.51 1.22
CA MET A 100 2.68 -5.34 -0.20
C MET A 100 2.71 -3.87 -0.60
N ARG A 101 1.81 -3.07 -0.02
CA ARG A 101 1.81 -1.63 -0.21
C ARG A 101 3.04 -0.95 0.41
N THR A 102 3.42 -1.34 1.62
CA THR A 102 4.61 -0.79 2.31
C THR A 102 5.88 -1.15 1.54
N ILE A 103 5.99 -2.39 1.06
CA ILE A 103 7.08 -2.85 0.20
C ILE A 103 7.10 -2.04 -1.11
N ALA A 104 5.94 -1.86 -1.76
CA ALA A 104 5.85 -1.11 -3.00
C ALA A 104 6.31 0.34 -2.84
N GLU A 105 5.89 1.01 -1.76
CA GLU A 105 6.31 2.37 -1.45
C GLU A 105 7.81 2.43 -1.10
N ALA A 106 8.32 1.47 -0.33
CA ALA A 106 9.75 1.41 0.00
C ALA A 106 10.61 1.24 -1.26
N LEU A 107 10.21 0.36 -2.18
CA LEU A 107 10.91 0.16 -3.47
C LEU A 107 10.82 1.40 -4.37
N ALA A 108 9.67 2.07 -4.41
CA ALA A 108 9.51 3.31 -5.16
C ALA A 108 10.42 4.43 -4.61
N ILE A 109 10.48 4.58 -3.29
CA ILE A 109 11.32 5.57 -2.62
C ILE A 109 12.80 5.24 -2.84
N LEU A 110 13.19 3.98 -2.64
CA LEU A 110 14.56 3.52 -2.87
C LEU A 110 15.04 3.87 -4.28
N THR A 111 14.28 3.45 -5.29
CA THR A 111 14.69 3.64 -6.69
C THR A 111 14.68 5.12 -7.09
N ALA A 112 13.62 5.88 -6.75
CA ALA A 112 13.54 7.30 -7.10
C ALA A 112 14.58 8.15 -6.35
N ALA A 113 14.76 7.95 -5.05
CA ALA A 113 15.73 8.70 -4.25
C ALA A 113 17.17 8.38 -4.65
N LEU A 114 17.48 7.12 -4.98
CA LEU A 114 18.79 6.73 -5.50
C LEU A 114 19.09 7.44 -6.82
N VAL A 115 18.14 7.48 -7.76
CA VAL A 115 18.31 8.19 -9.05
C VAL A 115 18.52 9.70 -8.82
N ILE A 116 17.74 10.32 -7.93
CA ILE A 116 17.90 11.74 -7.57
C ILE A 116 19.29 12.01 -6.98
N GLY A 117 19.70 11.21 -5.99
CA GLY A 117 21.00 11.34 -5.36
C GLY A 117 22.14 11.15 -6.36
N TYR A 118 22.06 10.11 -7.19
CA TYR A 118 23.04 9.81 -8.24
C TYR A 118 23.21 10.98 -9.21
N ASN A 119 22.11 11.53 -9.71
CA ASN A 119 22.16 12.67 -10.64
C ASN A 119 22.70 13.94 -9.97
N ALA A 120 22.43 14.15 -8.68
CA ALA A 120 23.03 15.24 -7.94
C ALA A 120 24.54 15.06 -7.76
N GLY A 121 25.00 13.84 -7.45
CA GLY A 121 26.42 13.51 -7.31
C GLY A 121 27.18 13.59 -8.63
N HIS A 122 26.60 13.09 -9.72
CA HIS A 122 27.18 13.09 -11.06
C HIS A 122 27.52 14.50 -11.59
N VAL A 123 26.74 15.50 -11.16
CA VAL A 123 26.84 16.88 -11.66
C VAL A 123 27.67 17.77 -10.72
N ALA A 124 28.04 17.29 -9.54
CA ALA A 124 28.80 18.02 -8.54
C ALA A 124 30.26 18.22 -8.96
N ILE A 125 30.65 19.45 -9.32
CA ILE A 125 32.06 19.84 -9.56
C ILE A 125 32.52 20.81 -8.48
N ASN A 126 33.67 20.53 -7.83
CA ASN A 126 34.40 21.35 -6.84
C ASN A 126 33.62 21.76 -5.56
N ASN A 127 32.39 22.24 -5.68
CA ASN A 127 31.47 22.53 -4.58
C ASN A 127 30.38 21.47 -4.51
N TRP A 128 30.68 20.34 -3.86
CA TRP A 128 29.77 19.20 -3.72
C TRP A 128 28.61 19.46 -2.75
N LEU A 129 28.79 20.35 -1.76
CA LEU A 129 27.82 20.63 -0.70
C LEU A 129 26.42 21.05 -1.20
N PRO A 130 26.25 22.02 -2.12
CA PRO A 130 24.91 22.40 -2.59
C PRO A 130 24.20 21.27 -3.34
N TYR A 131 24.94 20.45 -4.10
CA TYR A 131 24.36 19.30 -4.81
C TYR A 131 23.97 18.19 -3.84
N LEU A 132 24.77 17.94 -2.82
CA LEU A 132 24.43 17.01 -1.73
C LEU A 132 23.12 17.45 -1.09
N LEU A 133 23.03 18.71 -0.65
CA LEU A 133 21.84 19.24 0.01
C LEU A 133 20.61 19.16 -0.92
N LEU A 134 20.78 19.46 -2.21
CA LEU A 134 19.71 19.34 -3.20
C LEU A 134 19.26 17.89 -3.39
N GLY A 135 20.19 16.94 -3.49
CA GLY A 135 19.90 15.51 -3.59
C GLY A 135 19.17 14.98 -2.36
N LEU A 136 19.63 15.35 -1.16
CA LEU A 136 19.01 14.98 0.12
C LEU A 136 17.61 15.60 0.27
N ALA A 137 17.46 16.89 -0.03
CA ALA A 137 16.17 17.57 -0.01
C ALA A 137 15.20 16.93 -1.02
N GLY A 138 15.69 16.57 -2.20
CA GLY A 138 14.94 15.84 -3.21
C GLY A 138 14.49 14.46 -2.75
N GLY A 139 15.38 13.69 -2.15
CA GLY A 139 15.07 12.37 -1.57
C GLY A 139 14.01 12.45 -0.47
N ILE A 140 14.15 13.40 0.46
CA ILE A 140 13.16 13.67 1.51
C ILE A 140 11.82 14.05 0.87
N ALA A 141 11.82 14.99 -0.08
CA ALA A 141 10.59 15.46 -0.73
C ALA A 141 9.85 14.32 -1.44
N VAL A 142 10.54 13.46 -2.17
CA VAL A 142 9.95 12.27 -2.80
C VAL A 142 9.45 11.27 -1.76
N GLY A 143 10.22 11.04 -0.70
CA GLY A 143 9.81 10.18 0.42
C GLY A 143 8.49 10.64 1.06
N ILE A 144 8.36 11.95 1.30
CA ILE A 144 7.13 12.56 1.81
C ILE A 144 6.01 12.45 0.77
N ALA A 145 6.29 12.75 -0.49
CA ALA A 145 5.30 12.71 -1.58
C ALA A 145 4.72 11.29 -1.75
N VAL A 146 5.57 10.26 -1.79
CA VAL A 146 5.13 8.87 -1.88
C VAL A 146 4.38 8.43 -0.60
N GLY A 147 4.90 8.79 0.58
CA GLY A 147 4.30 8.41 1.85
C GLY A 147 3.00 9.14 2.21
N SER A 148 2.72 10.29 1.59
CA SER A 148 1.50 11.08 1.87
C SER A 148 0.30 10.71 1.00
N VAL A 149 0.52 9.95 -0.08
CA VAL A 149 -0.47 9.78 -1.15
C VAL A 149 -1.00 8.35 -1.19
N ILE A 150 -2.32 8.17 -1.01
CA ILE A 150 -2.93 6.84 -1.03
C ILE A 150 -3.29 6.43 -2.47
N LYS A 151 -2.45 5.60 -3.10
CA LYS A 151 -2.72 4.92 -4.39
C LYS A 151 -2.83 3.40 -4.25
N ARG A 152 -3.33 2.71 -5.27
CA ARG A 152 -3.14 1.24 -5.42
C ARG A 152 -1.64 0.92 -5.46
N SER A 153 -1.23 -0.18 -4.83
CA SER A 153 0.19 -0.57 -4.65
C SER A 153 0.99 -0.56 -5.96
N VAL A 154 0.40 -1.03 -7.05
CA VAL A 154 1.02 -1.05 -8.39
C VAL A 154 1.37 0.37 -8.86
N PHE A 155 0.46 1.33 -8.71
CA PHE A 155 0.73 2.72 -9.12
C PHE A 155 1.74 3.41 -8.19
N ALA A 156 1.73 3.08 -6.90
CA ALA A 156 2.73 3.62 -5.97
C ALA A 156 4.14 3.18 -6.37
N LEU A 157 4.32 1.89 -6.69
CA LEU A 157 5.61 1.31 -7.09
C LEU A 157 6.25 2.02 -8.28
N PHE A 158 5.45 2.33 -9.31
CA PHE A 158 5.98 2.86 -10.57
C PHE A 158 5.94 4.38 -10.67
N SER A 159 5.09 5.08 -9.92
CA SER A 159 4.90 6.51 -10.14
C SER A 159 6.15 7.38 -9.93
N ALA A 160 6.79 7.29 -8.75
CA ALA A 160 7.98 8.10 -8.47
C ALA A 160 9.20 7.73 -9.35
N PRO A 161 9.52 6.45 -9.59
CA PRO A 161 10.66 6.07 -10.43
C PRO A 161 10.48 6.50 -11.89
N PHE A 162 9.30 6.28 -12.47
CA PHE A 162 9.01 6.77 -13.82
C PHE A 162 9.05 8.31 -13.88
N GLY A 163 8.55 8.98 -12.84
CA GLY A 163 8.65 10.44 -12.74
C GLY A 163 10.10 10.93 -12.75
N ALA A 164 10.97 10.29 -11.98
CA ALA A 164 12.40 10.60 -11.97
C ALA A 164 13.03 10.42 -13.36
N LEU A 165 12.74 9.28 -14.03
CA LEU A 165 13.25 9.01 -15.37
C LEU A 165 12.75 10.01 -16.43
N ILE A 166 11.47 10.40 -16.37
CA ILE A 166 10.92 11.45 -17.25
C ILE A 166 11.63 12.78 -17.00
N GLY A 167 11.88 13.13 -15.73
CA GLY A 167 12.64 14.32 -15.36
C GLY A 167 14.06 14.32 -15.92
N VAL A 168 14.76 13.19 -15.83
CA VAL A 168 16.09 12.99 -16.45
C VAL A 168 16.01 13.15 -17.97
N PHE A 169 15.06 12.47 -18.61
CA PHE A 169 14.88 12.53 -20.05
C PHE A 169 14.58 13.95 -20.53
N ALA A 170 13.75 14.70 -19.81
CA ALA A 170 13.46 16.10 -20.09
C ALA A 170 14.73 16.97 -19.98
N ALA A 171 15.51 16.79 -18.92
CA ALA A 171 16.77 17.51 -18.73
C ALA A 171 17.77 17.24 -19.86
N ILE A 172 17.90 15.98 -20.29
CA ILE A 172 18.77 15.59 -21.40
C ILE A 172 18.27 16.17 -22.72
N SER A 173 16.95 16.09 -22.99
CA SER A 173 16.34 16.59 -24.22
C SER A 173 16.50 18.11 -24.37
N LEU A 174 16.42 18.85 -23.26
CA LEU A 174 16.64 20.29 -23.21
C LEU A 174 18.13 20.67 -23.15
N ARG A 175 19.05 19.69 -23.20
CA ARG A 175 20.51 19.88 -23.06
C ARG A 175 20.92 20.58 -21.75
N LEU A 176 20.13 20.40 -20.69
CA LEU A 176 20.38 20.93 -19.35
C LEU A 176 21.26 20.00 -18.49
N ASN A 177 21.85 18.96 -19.09
CA ASN A 177 22.74 17.98 -18.44
C ASN A 177 24.21 18.46 -18.38
N GLN A 178 24.45 19.76 -18.24
CA GLN A 178 25.82 20.27 -18.14
C GLN A 178 26.32 20.09 -16.71
N ARG A 179 27.56 19.58 -16.56
CA ARG A 179 28.17 19.48 -15.24
C ARG A 179 28.29 20.86 -14.59
N GLY A 180 28.09 20.93 -13.27
CA GLY A 180 28.07 22.20 -12.54
C GLY A 180 26.76 23.00 -12.64
N THR A 181 25.70 22.44 -13.25
CA THR A 181 24.36 23.05 -13.26
C THR A 181 23.37 22.26 -12.41
N MET A 182 22.43 22.93 -11.74
CA MET A 182 21.48 22.23 -10.85
C MET A 182 20.25 21.68 -11.59
N TRP A 183 20.16 21.87 -12.91
CA TRP A 183 18.94 21.58 -13.67
C TRP A 183 18.60 20.10 -13.76
N LEU A 184 19.59 19.23 -13.94
CA LEU A 184 19.39 17.77 -14.00
C LEU A 184 18.74 17.24 -12.70
N PRO A 185 19.31 17.44 -11.50
CA PRO A 185 18.67 16.97 -10.27
C PRO A 185 17.34 17.68 -10.02
N LEU A 186 17.20 18.98 -10.32
CA LEU A 186 15.93 19.70 -10.15
C LEU A 186 14.79 19.09 -10.98
N LEU A 187 15.03 18.80 -12.27
CA LEU A 187 14.02 18.19 -13.14
C LEU A 187 13.72 16.75 -12.74
N THR A 188 14.73 16.00 -12.28
CA THR A 188 14.55 14.65 -11.74
C THR A 188 13.63 14.68 -10.51
N ILE A 189 13.88 15.59 -9.56
CA ILE A 189 13.07 15.78 -8.36
C ILE A 189 11.65 16.21 -8.74
N ALA A 190 11.52 17.20 -9.62
CA ALA A 190 10.23 17.71 -10.07
C ALA A 190 9.38 16.61 -10.72
N GLY A 191 9.96 15.83 -11.63
CA GLY A 191 9.27 14.71 -12.27
C GLY A 191 8.85 13.62 -11.28
N ALA A 192 9.75 13.23 -10.36
CA ALA A 192 9.46 12.24 -9.34
C ALA A 192 8.33 12.68 -8.41
N CYS A 193 8.39 13.91 -7.88
CA CYS A 193 7.36 14.47 -7.01
C CYS A 193 6.01 14.63 -7.72
N LEU A 194 6.01 15.12 -8.97
CA LEU A 194 4.80 15.33 -9.74
C LEU A 194 4.05 14.01 -9.95
N LEU A 195 4.73 12.97 -10.44
CA LEU A 195 4.10 11.66 -10.65
C LEU A 195 3.78 10.98 -9.31
N ALA A 196 4.59 11.16 -8.27
CA ALA A 196 4.29 10.64 -6.93
C ALA A 196 2.97 11.19 -6.38
N VAL A 197 2.62 12.45 -6.67
CA VAL A 197 1.37 13.06 -6.21
C VAL A 197 0.17 12.77 -7.14
N ILE A 198 0.40 12.67 -8.45
CA ILE A 198 -0.68 12.45 -9.43
C ILE A 198 -1.45 11.14 -9.16
N GLY A 199 -2.77 11.24 -9.04
CA GLY A 199 -3.66 10.07 -9.01
C GLY A 199 -3.81 9.40 -7.64
N GLY A 200 -3.36 10.03 -6.56
CA GLY A 200 -3.72 9.55 -5.23
C GLY A 200 -4.66 10.47 -4.47
N ARG A 201 -5.39 9.88 -3.53
CA ARG A 201 -6.34 10.58 -2.68
C ARG A 201 -5.69 10.85 -1.32
N SER A 202 -5.89 12.04 -0.79
CA SER A 202 -5.52 12.36 0.60
C SER A 202 -6.52 11.69 1.53
N ASN A 203 -6.05 10.85 2.46
CA ASN A 203 -6.91 10.16 3.41
C ASN A 203 -6.78 10.82 4.78
N ARG A 204 -7.72 11.71 5.11
CA ARG A 204 -7.74 12.43 6.39
C ARG A 204 -8.61 11.78 7.47
N SER A 205 -9.37 10.73 7.15
CA SER A 205 -10.50 10.28 7.99
C SER A 205 -10.50 8.77 8.26
N GLY A 206 -9.52 8.25 9.00
CA GLY A 206 -9.49 6.82 9.35
C GLY A 206 -9.01 6.51 10.78
N ARG A 207 -9.48 5.39 11.33
CA ARG A 207 -9.17 4.85 12.67
C ARG A 207 -7.67 4.62 12.95
N PHE A 208 -6.83 4.65 11.91
CA PHE A 208 -5.37 4.48 11.97
C PHE A 208 -4.59 5.79 11.76
N GLN A 209 -4.96 6.87 12.44
CA GLN A 209 -4.29 8.18 12.31
C GLN A 209 -2.80 8.13 12.62
N VAL A 210 -2.38 7.33 13.61
CA VAL A 210 -0.96 7.25 14.02
C VAL A 210 -0.10 6.65 12.90
N TYR A 211 -0.51 5.52 12.32
CA TYR A 211 0.22 4.89 11.22
C TYR A 211 0.27 5.79 9.99
N GLN A 212 -0.83 6.47 9.66
CA GLN A 212 -0.87 7.43 8.54
C GLN A 212 0.06 8.63 8.74
N ARG A 213 0.28 9.08 9.99
CA ARG A 213 1.26 10.13 10.31
C ARG A 213 2.71 9.62 10.27
N LEU A 214 2.94 8.36 10.65
CA LEU A 214 4.28 7.78 10.65
C LEU A 214 4.79 7.50 9.23
N ARG A 215 3.90 7.17 8.31
CA ARG A 215 4.21 6.82 6.93
C ARG A 215 5.03 7.86 6.15
N PRO A 216 4.67 9.16 6.09
CA PRO A 216 5.50 10.16 5.43
C PRO A 216 6.84 10.37 6.13
N ILE A 217 6.93 10.14 7.45
CA ILE A 217 8.19 10.24 8.21
C ILE A 217 9.12 9.09 7.84
N LEU A 218 8.61 7.85 7.82
CA LEU A 218 9.33 6.67 7.33
C LEU A 218 9.80 6.87 5.89
N GLY A 219 8.93 7.42 5.04
CA GLY A 219 9.27 7.76 3.67
C GLY A 219 10.39 8.80 3.56
N ALA A 220 10.33 9.86 4.36
CA ALA A 220 11.37 10.88 4.42
C ALA A 220 12.73 10.32 4.86
N ILE A 221 12.75 9.48 5.90
CA ILE A 221 13.98 8.81 6.39
C ILE A 221 14.56 7.90 5.31
N GLY A 222 13.72 7.06 4.68
CA GLY A 222 14.16 6.19 3.59
C GLY A 222 14.69 6.99 2.40
N GLY A 223 13.97 8.04 2.00
CA GLY A 223 14.37 8.94 0.92
C GLY A 223 15.70 9.64 1.20
N PHE A 224 15.93 10.09 2.44
CA PHE A 224 17.19 10.68 2.87
C PHE A 224 18.36 9.68 2.73
N LEU A 225 18.21 8.47 3.28
CA LEU A 225 19.28 7.46 3.29
C LEU A 225 19.63 6.99 1.87
N PHE A 226 18.63 6.72 1.02
CA PHE A 226 18.87 6.26 -0.35
C PHE A 226 19.38 7.39 -1.26
N ALA A 227 18.97 8.64 -1.03
CA ALA A 227 19.56 9.79 -1.74
C ALA A 227 21.02 10.02 -1.34
N LEU A 228 21.37 9.86 -0.06
CA LEU A 228 22.75 9.93 0.41
C LEU A 228 23.62 8.87 -0.28
N LEU A 229 23.12 7.62 -0.32
CA LEU A 229 23.81 6.51 -1.00
C LEU A 229 23.96 6.78 -2.50
N GLY A 230 22.89 7.21 -3.17
CA GLY A 230 22.92 7.57 -4.58
C GLY A 230 23.94 8.68 -4.87
N PHE A 231 23.97 9.72 -4.03
CA PHE A 231 24.92 10.81 -4.15
C PHE A 231 26.37 10.33 -4.02
N ALA A 232 26.66 9.51 -3.01
CA ALA A 232 28.00 8.95 -2.83
C ALA A 232 28.45 8.15 -4.06
N ILE A 233 27.57 7.31 -4.63
CA ILE A 233 27.85 6.56 -5.86
C ILE A 233 28.10 7.51 -7.04
N GLY A 234 27.22 8.49 -7.25
CA GLY A 234 27.32 9.44 -8.37
C GLY A 234 28.58 10.31 -8.30
N HIS A 235 28.98 10.71 -7.10
CA HIS A 235 30.14 11.56 -6.86
C HIS A 235 31.47 10.80 -6.91
N VAL A 236 31.52 9.55 -6.43
CA VAL A 236 32.77 8.74 -6.46
C VAL A 236 33.13 8.31 -7.88
N ILE A 237 32.13 8.08 -8.74
CA ILE A 237 32.36 7.58 -10.11
C ILE A 237 32.81 8.69 -11.07
N TYR A 238 32.52 9.97 -10.81
CA TYR A 238 32.62 11.06 -11.81
C TYR A 238 33.26 12.36 -11.35
#